data_AF-A0A7L3P636-F1
#
_entry.id   AF-A0A7L3P636-F1
#
_cell.length_a   1.000
_cell.length_b   1.000
_cell.length_c   1.000
_cell.angle_alpha   90.00
_cell.angle_beta   90.00
_cell.angle_gamma   90.00
#
_symmetry.space_group_name_H-M   'P 1'
#
loop_
_entity.id
_entity.type
_entity.pdbx_description
1 polymer ?
#
loop_
_entity_poly.entity_id
_entity_poly.type
_entity_poly.pdbx_seq_one_letter_code
_entity_poly.pdbx_strand_id
1 'polypeptide(L)'
;FTEESIPRTQVERRKTSPYFSNKYSRKAPSPPRRKALRKWTPPRSPFNLVQETLFHDPWKLLIATIFLNKTSGKMAIPVLWEFLKKYPSPEVARAADWREMSELLKPLGLYELRAKTIIRFSGGF
;
A
#
# COMPACT_ATOMS: atom_id res chain seq x y z
N PHE A 1 3.29 -45.74 -46.58
CA PHE A 1 3.73 -44.48 -45.97
C PHE A 1 3.66 -44.65 -44.46
N THR A 2 4.78 -44.98 -43.83
CA THR A 2 4.92 -45.16 -42.38
C THR A 2 5.43 -43.86 -41.78
N GLU A 3 4.62 -43.22 -40.93
CA GLU A 3 5.03 -42.08 -40.11
C GLU A 3 5.93 -42.57 -38.98
N GLU A 4 7.21 -42.17 -39.00
CA GLU A 4 8.10 -42.33 -37.85
C GLU A 4 7.87 -41.19 -36.85
N SER A 5 7.37 -41.56 -35.67
CA SER A 5 7.21 -40.69 -34.52
C SER A 5 8.56 -40.33 -33.88
N ILE A 6 8.91 -39.04 -33.87
CA ILE A 6 10.08 -38.53 -33.14
C ILE A 6 9.82 -38.63 -31.62
N PRO A 7 10.72 -39.23 -30.80
CA PRO A 7 10.52 -39.27 -29.37
C PRO A 7 10.78 -37.89 -28.76
N ARG A 8 9.75 -37.34 -28.11
CA ARG A 8 9.80 -36.06 -27.40
C ARG A 8 10.65 -36.24 -26.13
N THR A 9 11.87 -35.72 -26.14
CA THR A 9 12.76 -35.72 -24.97
C THR A 9 12.09 -34.96 -23.82
N GLN A 10 11.77 -35.65 -22.73
CA GLN A 10 11.30 -35.03 -21.49
C GLN A 10 12.43 -34.17 -20.93
N VAL A 11 12.37 -32.86 -21.18
CA VAL A 11 13.23 -31.89 -20.50
C VAL A 11 12.70 -31.74 -19.08
N GLU A 12 13.35 -32.42 -18.15
CA GLU A 12 13.10 -32.29 -16.71
C GLU A 12 13.15 -30.79 -16.35
N ARG A 13 12.04 -30.26 -15.81
CA ARG A 13 11.92 -28.85 -15.45
C ARG A 13 12.89 -28.53 -14.31
N ARG A 14 14.10 -28.10 -14.68
CA ARG A 14 15.10 -27.59 -13.74
C ARG A 14 14.50 -26.42 -12.96
N LYS A 15 14.44 -26.54 -11.63
CA LYS A 15 13.92 -25.51 -10.71
C LYS A 15 14.80 -24.25 -10.66
N THR A 16 15.99 -24.27 -11.25
CA THR A 16 16.93 -23.14 -11.29
C THR A 16 17.70 -23.14 -12.60
N SER A 17 18.12 -21.95 -13.05
CA SER A 17 18.91 -21.82 -14.27
C SER A 17 20.33 -22.35 -14.08
N PRO A 18 21.04 -22.72 -15.17
CA PRO A 18 22.44 -23.16 -15.11
C PRO A 18 23.39 -22.13 -14.49
N TYR A 19 23.03 -20.85 -14.56
CA TYR A 19 23.82 -19.74 -14.04
C TYR A 19 23.66 -19.55 -12.53
N PHE A 20 22.53 -19.95 -11.95
CA PHE A 20 22.30 -19.93 -10.50
C PHE A 20 22.65 -21.28 -9.88
N SER A 21 23.85 -21.79 -10.19
CA SER A 21 24.34 -23.05 -9.63
C SER A 21 24.81 -22.87 -8.18
N ASN A 22 24.35 -23.76 -7.31
CA ASN A 22 24.64 -23.75 -5.87
C ASN A 22 26.14 -23.99 -5.53
N LYS A 23 27.03 -24.13 -6.53
CA LYS A 23 28.47 -24.39 -6.31
C LYS A 23 29.20 -23.17 -5.76
N TYR A 24 28.69 -21.96 -6.00
CA TYR A 24 29.27 -20.70 -5.50
C TYR A 24 28.74 -20.28 -4.12
N SER A 25 27.73 -20.96 -3.57
CA SER A 25 27.12 -20.57 -2.28
C SER A 25 27.97 -20.95 -1.06
N ARG A 26 28.85 -21.96 -1.15
CA ARG A 26 29.65 -22.44 0.01
C ARG A 26 30.67 -21.43 0.52
N LYS A 27 31.14 -20.51 -0.33
CA LYS A 27 32.04 -19.40 0.04
C LYS A 27 31.34 -18.04 0.05
N ALA A 28 30.08 -17.99 -0.37
CA ALA A 28 29.32 -16.75 -0.33
C ALA A 28 29.00 -16.44 1.14
N PRO A 29 29.14 -15.17 1.58
CA PRO A 29 28.57 -14.76 2.85
C PRO A 29 27.09 -15.15 2.86
N SER A 30 26.63 -15.72 3.99
CA SER A 30 25.23 -16.07 4.15
C SER A 30 24.36 -14.89 3.71
N PRO A 31 23.29 -15.11 2.92
CA PRO A 31 22.36 -14.05 2.55
C PRO A 31 22.02 -13.25 3.80
N PRO A 32 21.97 -11.91 3.74
CA PRO A 32 21.71 -11.09 4.92
C PRO A 32 20.48 -11.69 5.61
N ARG A 33 20.68 -12.19 6.84
CA ARG A 33 19.61 -12.77 7.64
C ARG A 33 18.51 -11.73 7.61
N ARG A 34 17.42 -11.99 6.85
CA ARG A 34 16.27 -11.09 6.83
C ARG A 34 15.91 -10.95 8.30
N LYS A 35 16.14 -9.77 8.89
CA LYS A 35 15.94 -9.53 10.31
C LYS A 35 14.54 -10.07 10.60
N ALA A 36 14.49 -11.16 11.39
CA ALA A 36 13.31 -12.01 11.52
C ALA A 36 12.05 -11.16 11.62
N LEU A 37 11.18 -11.17 10.60
CA LEU A 37 9.92 -10.43 10.44
C LEU A 37 9.55 -9.48 11.61
N ARG A 38 10.41 -8.50 11.91
CA ARG A 38 10.14 -7.56 13.00
C ARG A 38 9.16 -6.58 12.41
N LYS A 39 7.99 -6.44 13.04
CA LYS A 39 7.00 -5.43 12.69
C LYS A 39 7.74 -4.09 12.60
N TRP A 40 7.82 -3.53 11.40
CA TRP A 40 8.55 -2.30 11.13
C TRP A 40 7.84 -1.14 11.83
N THR A 41 8.57 -0.43 12.68
CA THR A 41 8.12 0.80 13.33
C THR A 41 8.99 1.93 12.80
N PRO A 42 8.43 2.90 12.06
CA PRO A 42 9.20 4.01 11.56
C PRO A 42 9.72 4.87 12.73
N PRO A 43 10.97 5.34 12.67
CA PRO A 43 11.50 6.27 13.65
C PRO A 43 10.77 7.62 13.57
N ARG A 44 10.70 8.32 14.71
CA ARG A 44 10.15 9.69 14.76
C ARG A 44 11.17 10.68 14.23
N SER A 45 10.74 11.55 13.33
CA SER A 45 11.58 12.58 12.72
C SER A 45 11.36 13.93 13.40
N PRO A 46 12.27 14.91 13.26
CA PRO A 46 12.04 16.27 13.77
C PRO A 46 10.91 17.02 13.03
N PHE A 47 10.37 16.45 11.94
CA PHE A 47 9.38 17.09 11.09
C PHE A 47 7.93 16.78 11.49
N ASN A 48 7.72 15.83 12.41
CA ASN A 48 6.40 15.44 12.93
C ASN A 48 5.37 15.15 11.82
N LEU A 49 5.77 14.35 10.84
CA LEU A 49 4.90 13.98 9.74
C LEU A 49 3.69 13.17 10.25
N VAL A 50 2.49 13.45 9.73
CA VAL A 50 1.27 12.73 10.15
C VAL A 50 1.34 11.22 9.86
N GLN A 51 2.16 10.81 8.89
CA GLN A 51 2.43 9.41 8.58
C GLN A 51 3.12 8.67 9.73
N GLU A 52 3.91 9.38 10.55
CA GLU A 52 4.60 8.79 11.71
C GLU A 52 3.64 8.39 12.84
N THR A 53 2.43 8.94 12.87
CA THR A 53 1.39 8.57 13.84
C THR A 53 0.43 7.53 13.28
N LEU A 54 0.17 7.57 11.97
CA LEU A 54 -0.81 6.70 11.32
C LEU A 54 -0.24 5.39 10.76
N PHE A 55 1.07 5.15 10.82
CA PHE A 55 1.71 3.97 10.19
C PHE A 55 1.17 2.61 10.62
N HIS A 56 0.52 2.51 11.78
CA HIS A 56 -0.10 1.27 12.25
C HIS A 56 -1.33 0.86 11.42
N ASP A 57 -1.95 1.82 10.75
CA ASP A 57 -3.18 1.66 9.97
C ASP A 57 -2.94 2.19 8.54
N PRO A 58 -2.59 1.30 7.59
CA PRO A 58 -2.20 1.74 6.25
C PRO A 58 -3.33 2.46 5.51
N TRP A 59 -4.60 2.14 5.79
CA TRP A 59 -5.73 2.85 5.21
C TRP A 59 -5.77 4.29 5.69
N LYS A 60 -5.72 4.52 7.01
CA LYS A 60 -5.70 5.89 7.57
C LYS A 60 -4.50 6.69 7.08
N LEU A 61 -3.33 6.05 6.99
CA LEU A 61 -2.14 6.69 6.45
C LEU A 61 -2.36 7.14 5.00
N LEU A 62 -2.95 6.31 4.15
CA LEU A 62 -3.23 6.65 2.75
C LEU A 62 -4.33 7.71 2.62
N ILE A 63 -5.37 7.67 3.45
CA ILE A 63 -6.35 8.76 3.53
C ILE A 63 -5.66 10.08 3.88
N ALA A 64 -4.72 10.09 4.83
CA ALA A 64 -3.96 11.29 5.18
C ALA A 64 -3.18 11.84 3.96
N THR A 65 -2.62 10.98 3.12
CA THR A 65 -1.96 11.42 1.88
C THR A 65 -2.94 12.04 0.88
N ILE A 66 -4.16 11.51 0.75
CA ILE A 66 -5.21 12.09 -0.11
C ILE A 66 -5.61 13.48 0.40
N PHE A 67 -5.71 13.65 1.72
CA PHE A 67 -6.01 14.95 2.35
C PHE A 67 -4.93 16.01 2.08
N LEU A 68 -3.66 15.59 2.05
CA LEU A 68 -2.51 16.46 1.82
C LEU A 68 -2.30 16.82 0.33
N ASN A 69 -3.02 16.19 -0.61
CA ASN A 69 -2.92 16.51 -2.02
C ASN A 69 -3.29 17.98 -2.26
N LYS A 70 -2.30 18.77 -2.70
CA LYS A 70 -2.42 20.21 -3.00
C LYS A 70 -3.07 21.02 -1.88
N THR A 71 -2.94 20.57 -0.63
CA THR A 71 -3.57 21.19 0.55
C THR A 71 -2.53 21.29 1.66
N SER A 72 -2.46 22.44 2.34
CA SER A 72 -1.54 22.60 3.48
C SER A 72 -1.94 21.69 4.64
N GLY A 73 -0.96 21.04 5.27
CA GLY A 73 -1.20 20.20 6.46
C GLY A 73 -1.87 20.96 7.60
N LYS A 74 -1.62 22.26 7.76
CA LYS A 74 -2.27 23.11 8.77
C LYS A 74 -3.80 23.11 8.64
N MET A 75 -4.31 23.05 7.41
CA MET A 75 -5.75 22.99 7.14
C MET A 75 -6.27 21.55 7.08
N ALA A 76 -5.49 20.65 6.48
CA ALA A 76 -5.92 19.27 6.22
C ALA A 76 -5.97 18.40 7.48
N ILE A 77 -5.02 18.54 8.41
CA ILE A 77 -4.88 17.66 9.57
C ILE A 77 -6.08 17.75 10.54
N PRO A 78 -6.59 18.95 10.90
CA PRO A 78 -7.79 19.04 11.76
C PRO A 78 -9.00 18.33 11.13
N VAL A 79 -9.28 18.59 9.85
CA VAL A 79 -10.40 17.97 9.13
C VAL A 79 -10.19 16.46 8.94
N LEU A 80 -8.94 16.00 8.80
CA LEU A 80 -8.62 14.57 8.76
C LEU A 80 -9.05 13.87 10.06
N TRP A 81 -8.82 14.47 11.22
CA TRP A 81 -9.24 13.86 12.50
C TRP A 81 -10.75 13.82 12.65
N GLU A 82 -11.46 14.87 12.23
CA GLU A 82 -12.93 14.87 12.18
C GLU A 82 -13.45 13.80 11.22
N PHE A 83 -12.85 13.68 10.04
CA PHE A 83 -13.15 12.65 9.06
C PHE A 83 -12.95 11.25 9.66
N LEU A 84 -11.81 10.97 10.28
CA LEU A 84 -11.51 9.65 10.85
C LEU A 84 -12.38 9.31 12.07
N LYS A 85 -12.91 10.32 12.77
CA LYS A 85 -13.92 10.11 13.82
C LYS A 85 -15.26 9.65 13.23
N LYS A 86 -15.66 10.21 12.08
CA LYS A 86 -16.91 9.88 11.39
C LYS A 86 -16.82 8.60 10.56
N TYR A 87 -15.67 8.38 9.91
CA TYR A 87 -15.37 7.25 9.04
C TYR A 87 -14.11 6.54 9.57
N PRO A 88 -14.26 5.66 10.58
CA PRO A 88 -13.11 5.07 11.28
C PRO A 88 -12.41 3.95 10.50
N SER A 89 -13.02 3.43 9.43
CA SER A 89 -12.55 2.27 8.67
C SER A 89 -12.94 2.36 7.18
N PRO A 90 -12.25 1.62 6.28
CA PRO A 90 -12.59 1.58 4.86
C PRO A 90 -14.02 1.10 4.59
N GLU A 91 -14.55 0.17 5.39
CA GLU A 91 -15.89 -0.38 5.22
C GLU A 91 -16.98 0.67 5.45
N VAL A 92 -16.76 1.58 6.41
CA VAL A 92 -17.67 2.71 6.66
C VAL A 92 -17.50 3.76 5.57
N ALA A 93 -16.26 4.09 5.20
CA ALA A 93 -15.98 5.10 4.19
C ALA A 93 -16.51 4.74 2.80
N ARG A 94 -16.44 3.45 2.39
CA ARG A 94 -16.94 3.01 1.07
C ARG A 94 -18.46 3.00 0.97
N ALA A 95 -19.16 2.86 2.09
CA ALA A 95 -20.62 2.83 2.15
C ALA A 95 -21.24 4.23 2.31
N ALA A 96 -20.41 5.25 2.56
CA ALA A 96 -20.85 6.62 2.77
C ALA A 96 -21.36 7.28 1.47
N ASP A 97 -22.27 8.24 1.61
CA ASP A 97 -22.63 9.13 0.51
C ASP A 97 -21.51 10.16 0.28
N TRP A 98 -21.09 10.29 -0.98
CA TRP A 98 -20.04 11.22 -1.36
C TRP A 98 -20.47 12.67 -1.15
N ARG A 99 -21.76 13.00 -1.24
CA ARG A 99 -22.26 14.37 -1.05
C ARG A 99 -22.06 14.80 0.41
N GLU A 100 -22.47 13.96 1.35
CA GLU A 100 -22.27 14.20 2.79
C GLU A 100 -20.78 14.29 3.15
N MET A 101 -19.95 13.39 2.60
CA MET A 101 -18.50 13.45 2.78
C MET A 101 -17.91 14.74 2.20
N SER A 102 -18.41 15.20 1.04
CA SER A 102 -17.91 16.40 0.39
C SER A 102 -18.17 17.67 1.18
N GLU A 103 -19.26 17.76 1.95
CA GLU A 103 -19.53 18.89 2.82
C GLU A 103 -18.48 19.03 3.93
N LEU A 104 -18.00 17.91 4.48
CA LEU A 104 -16.89 17.91 5.45
C LEU A 104 -15.56 18.37 4.81
N LEU A 105 -15.34 18.02 3.54
CA LEU A 105 -14.10 18.33 2.82
C LEU A 105 -14.10 19.71 2.17
N LYS A 106 -15.26 20.38 2.12
CA LYS A 106 -15.48 21.69 1.48
C LYS A 106 -14.41 22.75 1.79
N PRO A 107 -14.00 22.98 3.05
CA PRO A 107 -12.97 23.99 3.36
C PRO A 107 -11.59 23.68 2.77
N LEU A 108 -11.33 22.43 2.35
CA LEU A 108 -10.04 22.03 1.79
C LEU A 108 -9.93 22.29 0.29
N GLY A 109 -11.06 22.51 -0.40
CA GLY A 109 -11.14 22.55 -1.88
C GLY A 109 -11.09 21.16 -2.52
N LEU A 110 -11.30 21.04 -3.83
CA LEU A 110 -11.33 19.73 -4.54
C LEU A 110 -12.24 18.67 -3.86
N TYR A 111 -13.26 19.12 -3.14
CA TYR A 111 -13.97 18.31 -2.15
C TYR A 111 -14.79 17.19 -2.78
N GLU A 112 -15.45 17.44 -3.91
CA GLU A 112 -16.19 16.39 -4.62
C GLU A 112 -15.26 15.33 -5.18
N LEU A 113 -14.15 15.76 -5.81
CA LEU A 113 -13.16 14.85 -6.37
C LEU A 113 -12.57 13.98 -5.25
N ARG A 114 -12.16 14.60 -4.14
CA ARG A 114 -11.62 13.88 -2.99
C ARG A 114 -12.64 12.92 -2.38
N ALA A 115 -13.88 13.32 -2.17
CA ALA A 115 -14.91 12.44 -1.60
C ALA A 115 -15.12 11.19 -2.47
N LYS A 116 -15.27 11.37 -3.79
CA LYS A 116 -15.41 10.25 -4.73
C LYS A 116 -14.16 9.37 -4.77
N THR A 117 -12.96 9.96 -4.73
CA THR A 117 -11.69 9.22 -4.66
C THR A 117 -11.60 8.40 -3.38
N ILE A 118 -11.96 8.96 -2.22
CA ILE A 118 -11.90 8.27 -0.93
C ILE A 118 -12.84 7.06 -0.90
N ILE A 119 -14.09 7.22 -1.36
CA ILE A 119 -15.07 6.12 -1.42
C ILE A 119 -14.56 5.01 -2.34
N ARG A 120 -14.12 5.37 -3.56
CA ARG A 120 -13.58 4.40 -4.52
C ARG A 120 -12.34 3.69 -4.00
N PHE A 121 -11.41 4.44 -3.41
CA PHE A 121 -10.18 3.90 -2.83
C PHE A 121 -10.48 2.93 -1.69
N SER A 122 -11.40 3.30 -0.79
CA SER A 122 -11.79 2.46 0.35
C SER A 122 -12.54 1.20 -0.07
N GLY A 123 -13.16 1.18 -1.25
CA GLY A 123 -13.79 -0.02 -1.80
C GLY A 123 -12.81 -1.09 -2.28
N GLY A 124 -11.56 -0.72 -2.59
CA GLY A 124 -10.51 -1.63 -3.04
C GLY A 124 -9.44 -1.96 -1.99
N PHE A 125 -9.62 -1.47 -0.76
CA PHE A 125 -8.77 -1.74 0.39
C PHE A 125 -9.30 -2.96 1.15
#